data_AF-A0A840NPZ0-F1
#
_entry.id   AF-A0A840NPZ0-F1
#
_cell.length_a   1.000
_cell.length_b   1.000
_cell.length_c   1.000
_cell.angle_alpha   90.00
_cell.angle_beta   90.00
_cell.angle_gamma   90.00
#
_symmetry.space_group_name_H-M   'P 1'
#
loop_
_entity.id
_entity.type
_entity.pdbx_description
1 polymer ?
#
loop_
_entity_poly.entity_id
_entity_poly.type
_entity_poly.pdbx_seq_one_letter_code
_entity_poly.pdbx_strand_id
1 'polypeptide(L)'
;MATINTTVNNGGVSSGASFSVDTDAIPGMIAKYEDARGELDEILNKVRNSGVLKPPGDDEVSKGAAESIKKLMGNSEGGITQVVTAARKHIQDQINQLKAAQKDYQSADDAATPTQA
;
A
#
# COMPACT_ATOMS: atom_id res chain seq x y z
N MET A 1 2.95 -23.66 1.63
CA MET A 1 3.31 -22.42 2.37
C MET A 1 4.14 -21.49 1.49
N ALA A 2 3.60 -20.32 1.12
CA ALA A 2 4.30 -19.26 0.39
C ALA A 2 5.05 -18.34 1.35
N THR A 3 6.29 -17.96 1.04
CA THR A 3 7.04 -16.96 1.81
C THR A 3 6.90 -15.58 1.17
N ILE A 4 6.39 -14.61 1.93
CA ILE A 4 6.22 -13.23 1.49
C ILE A 4 7.29 -12.38 2.16
N ASN A 5 8.02 -11.59 1.36
CA ASN A 5 9.06 -10.68 1.81
C ASN A 5 8.50 -9.26 1.87
N THR A 6 8.57 -8.64 3.04
CA THR A 6 8.10 -7.28 3.31
C THR A 6 9.21 -6.47 3.98
N THR A 7 9.01 -5.16 4.06
CA THR A 7 9.92 -4.24 4.72
C THR A 7 9.14 -3.56 5.84
N VAL A 8 9.60 -3.73 7.07
CA VAL A 8 9.05 -3.04 8.23
C VAL A 8 9.94 -1.86 8.55
N ASN A 9 9.35 -0.67 8.64
CA ASN A 9 10.06 0.52 9.09
C ASN A 9 9.86 0.65 10.60
N ASN A 10 10.91 0.37 11.38
CA ASN A 10 10.88 0.49 12.83
C ASN A 10 11.80 1.64 13.26
N GLY A 11 11.31 2.87 13.15
CA GLY A 11 12.03 4.06 13.65
C GLY A 11 13.25 4.48 12.84
N GLY A 12 13.21 4.35 11.51
CA GLY A 12 14.27 4.86 10.60
C GLY A 12 15.22 3.80 10.06
N VAL A 13 15.08 2.54 10.49
CA VAL A 13 15.78 1.39 9.91
C VAL A 13 14.76 0.54 9.16
N SER A 14 14.94 0.40 7.84
CA SER A 14 14.16 -0.56 7.05
C SER A 14 14.72 -1.95 7.28
N SER A 15 14.00 -2.79 8.02
CA SER A 15 14.37 -4.20 8.18
C SER A 15 13.52 -5.06 7.25
N GLY A 16 14.17 -5.96 6.54
CA GLY A 16 13.47 -7.03 5.82
C GLY A 16 12.77 -7.93 6.83
N ALA A 17 11.49 -8.19 6.61
CA ALA A 17 10.71 -9.17 7.35
C ALA A 17 10.10 -10.15 6.36
N SER A 18 9.92 -11.40 6.77
CA SER A 18 9.21 -12.37 5.96
C SER A 18 8.18 -13.10 6.80
N PHE A 19 7.08 -13.49 6.17
CA PHE A 19 6.05 -14.31 6.80
C PHE A 19 5.58 -15.40 5.85
N SER A 20 5.19 -16.54 6.40
CA SER A 20 4.67 -17.67 5.64
C SER A 20 3.15 -17.64 5.61
N VAL A 21 2.58 -17.92 4.45
CA VAL A 21 1.13 -17.94 4.21
C VAL A 21 0.73 -19.30 3.65
N ASP A 22 -0.34 -19.87 4.17
CA ASP A 22 -0.94 -21.08 3.60
C ASP A 22 -1.53 -20.79 2.22
N THR A 23 -1.30 -21.70 1.28
CA THR A 23 -1.67 -21.49 -0.14
C THR A 23 -3.17 -21.24 -0.30
N ASP A 24 -4.00 -21.89 0.52
CA ASP A 24 -5.45 -21.73 0.55
C ASP A 24 -5.90 -20.35 1.07
N ALA A 25 -5.08 -19.70 1.88
CA ALA A 25 -5.36 -18.37 2.44
C ALA A 25 -4.94 -17.23 1.51
N ILE A 26 -4.12 -17.51 0.47
CA ILE A 26 -3.60 -16.50 -0.46
C ILE A 26 -4.72 -15.68 -1.13
N PRO A 27 -5.80 -16.28 -1.68
CA PRO A 27 -6.88 -15.50 -2.30
C PRO A 27 -7.55 -14.53 -1.32
N GLY A 28 -7.79 -14.97 -0.08
CA GLY A 28 -8.37 -14.12 0.97
C GLY A 28 -7.45 -12.99 1.40
N MET A 29 -6.13 -13.21 1.43
CA MET A 29 -5.16 -12.15 1.69
C MET A 29 -5.08 -11.14 0.55
N ILE A 30 -5.10 -11.60 -0.71
CA ILE A 30 -5.13 -10.71 -1.88
C ILE A 30 -6.35 -9.79 -1.81
N ALA A 31 -7.54 -10.33 -1.53
CA ALA A 31 -8.76 -9.55 -1.40
C ALA A 31 -8.64 -8.45 -0.33
N LYS A 32 -8.15 -8.80 0.87
CA LYS A 32 -7.93 -7.82 1.95
C LYS A 32 -6.93 -6.74 1.58
N TYR A 33 -5.87 -7.09 0.86
CA TYR A 33 -4.90 -6.11 0.39
C TYR A 33 -5.45 -5.23 -0.73
N GLU A 34 -6.29 -5.77 -1.62
CA GLU A 34 -7.00 -4.99 -2.64
C GLU A 34 -7.99 -4.00 -2.00
N ASP A 35 -8.73 -4.42 -0.97
CA ASP A 35 -9.61 -3.55 -0.18
C ASP A 35 -8.82 -2.43 0.51
N ALA A 36 -7.73 -2.77 1.21
CA ALA A 36 -6.85 -1.78 1.84
C ALA A 36 -6.25 -0.80 0.82
N ARG A 37 -5.90 -1.28 -0.39
CA ARG A 37 -5.44 -0.41 -1.48
C ARG A 37 -6.56 0.54 -1.93
N GLY A 38 -7.80 0.06 -2.00
CA GLY A 38 -8.99 0.86 -2.27
C GLY A 38 -9.18 1.99 -1.26
N GLU A 39 -9.07 1.69 0.03
CA GLU A 39 -9.16 2.71 1.10
C GLU A 39 -8.06 3.79 0.96
N LEU A 40 -6.83 3.39 0.65
CA LEU A 40 -5.73 4.34 0.39
C LEU A 40 -6.00 5.21 -0.84
N ASP A 41 -6.59 4.63 -1.89
CA ASP A 41 -7.01 5.38 -3.09
C ASP A 41 -8.11 6.40 -2.76
N GLU A 42 -9.06 6.05 -1.88
CA GLU A 42 -10.05 7.01 -1.38
C GLU A 42 -9.43 8.16 -0.58
N ILE A 43 -8.46 7.86 0.29
CA ILE A 43 -7.74 8.88 1.06
C ILE A 43 -7.02 9.84 0.10
N LEU A 44 -6.30 9.32 -0.91
CA LEU A 44 -5.64 10.16 -1.91
C LEU A 44 -6.64 11.05 -2.67
N ASN A 45 -7.80 10.51 -3.04
CA ASN A 45 -8.84 11.27 -3.71
C ASN A 45 -9.41 12.38 -2.80
N LYS A 46 -9.66 12.09 -1.53
CA LYS A 46 -10.10 13.10 -0.54
C LYS A 46 -9.04 14.20 -0.39
N VAL A 47 -7.78 13.85 -0.23
CA VAL A 47 -6.66 14.80 -0.09
C VAL A 47 -6.53 15.68 -1.33
N ARG A 48 -6.63 15.12 -2.54
CA ARG A 48 -6.63 15.88 -3.80
C ARG A 48 -7.80 16.85 -3.89
N ASN A 49 -8.99 16.41 -3.50
CA ASN A 49 -10.19 17.25 -3.50
C ASN A 49 -10.14 18.36 -2.42
N SER A 50 -9.48 18.09 -1.29
CA SER A 50 -9.24 19.06 -0.21
C SER A 50 -8.13 20.08 -0.51
N GLY A 51 -7.40 19.95 -1.63
CA GLY A 51 -6.35 20.87 -2.06
C GLY A 51 -6.81 22.32 -2.32
N VAL A 52 -8.13 22.56 -2.35
CA VAL A 52 -8.73 23.89 -2.48
C VAL A 52 -8.99 24.51 -1.09
N LEU A 53 -8.00 24.44 -0.19
CA LEU A 53 -8.10 25.14 1.09
C LEU A 53 -7.82 26.64 0.86
N LYS A 54 -8.87 27.47 0.98
CA LYS A 54 -8.72 28.92 1.06
C LYS A 54 -8.44 29.31 2.51
N PRO A 55 -7.55 30.27 2.77
CA PRO A 55 -7.34 30.76 4.12
C PRO A 55 -8.65 31.37 4.67
N PRO A 56 -8.93 31.21 5.97
CA PRO A 56 -10.15 31.74 6.59
C PRO A 56 -10.18 33.26 6.70
N GLY A 57 -9.03 33.92 6.51
CA GLY A 57 -8.86 35.37 6.50
C GLY A 57 -7.64 35.79 5.70
N ASP A 58 -7.50 37.09 5.44
CA ASP A 58 -6.38 37.67 4.67
C ASP A 58 -5.14 38.00 5.51
N ASP A 59 -5.19 37.75 6.82
CA ASP A 59 -4.05 37.94 7.72
C ASP A 59 -2.94 36.91 7.47
N GLU A 60 -1.71 37.27 7.86
CA GLU A 60 -0.52 36.45 7.63
C GLU A 60 -0.58 35.10 8.36
N VAL A 61 -1.27 35.03 9.51
CA VAL A 61 -1.41 33.80 10.30
C VAL A 61 -2.35 32.82 9.61
N SER A 62 -3.50 33.29 9.12
CA SER A 62 -4.45 32.52 8.32
C SER A 62 -3.84 31.99 7.04
N LYS A 63 -3.03 32.80 6.35
CA LYS A 63 -2.27 32.40 5.16
C LYS A 63 -1.22 31.33 5.49
N GLY A 64 -0.42 31.55 6.53
CA GLY A 64 0.59 30.57 6.98
C GLY A 64 -0.01 29.24 7.43
N ALA A 65 -1.15 29.27 8.12
CA ALA A 65 -1.88 28.06 8.51
C ALA A 65 -2.40 27.29 7.28
N ALA A 66 -2.99 27.99 6.30
CA ALA A 66 -3.46 27.37 5.07
C ALA A 66 -2.31 26.77 4.24
N GLU A 67 -1.15 27.44 4.17
CA GLU A 67 0.05 26.90 3.52
C GLU A 67 0.61 25.68 4.26
N SER A 68 0.64 25.69 5.59
CA SER A 68 1.08 24.55 6.40
C SER A 68 0.21 23.32 6.16
N ILE A 69 -1.10 23.50 6.12
CA ILE A 69 -2.06 22.43 5.83
C ILE A 69 -1.89 21.94 4.39
N LYS A 70 -1.71 22.83 3.41
CA LYS A 70 -1.41 22.44 2.02
C LYS A 70 -0.12 21.64 1.91
N LYS A 71 0.92 22.02 2.65
CA LYS A 71 2.20 21.29 2.69
C LYS A 71 2.01 19.89 3.25
N LEU A 72 1.28 19.76 4.37
CA LEU A 72 0.96 18.47 4.99
C LEU A 72 0.12 17.57 4.06
N MET A 73 -0.83 18.13 3.32
CA MET A 73 -1.66 17.36 2.37
C MET A 73 -0.93 17.03 1.06
N GLY A 74 0.04 17.85 0.65
CA GLY A 74 0.72 17.75 -0.63
C GLY A 74 1.79 16.65 -0.72
N ASN A 75 2.63 16.78 -1.75
CA ASN A 75 3.74 15.86 -2.05
C ASN A 75 5.03 16.20 -1.28
N SER A 76 4.96 17.06 -0.27
CA SER A 76 6.14 17.40 0.52
C SER A 76 6.60 16.20 1.35
N GLU A 77 7.86 16.22 1.79
CA GLU A 77 8.41 15.16 2.62
C GLU A 77 7.61 15.00 3.91
N GLY A 78 7.11 13.79 4.16
CA GLY A 78 6.20 13.49 5.28
C GLY A 78 4.74 13.89 5.04
N GLY A 79 4.42 14.42 3.86
CA GLY A 79 3.06 14.77 3.47
C GLY A 79 2.19 13.53 3.25
N ILE A 80 0.89 13.68 3.51
CA ILE A 80 -0.10 12.60 3.43
C ILE A 80 -0.09 11.96 2.04
N THR A 81 -0.01 12.75 0.96
CA THR A 81 0.03 12.20 -0.39
C THR A 81 1.26 11.30 -0.61
N GLN A 82 2.43 11.71 -0.13
CA GLN A 82 3.66 10.92 -0.25
C GLN A 82 3.56 9.62 0.55
N VAL A 83 3.15 9.70 1.83
CA VAL A 83 3.06 8.55 2.74
C VAL A 83 2.05 7.54 2.23
N VAL A 84 0.86 7.99 1.84
CA VAL A 84 -0.20 7.12 1.33
C VAL A 84 0.19 6.50 0.00
N THR A 85 0.88 7.23 -0.89
CA THR A 85 1.40 6.67 -2.15
C THR A 85 2.46 5.59 -1.89
N ALA A 86 3.36 5.80 -0.93
CA ALA A 86 4.36 4.81 -0.55
C ALA A 86 3.72 3.55 0.07
N ALA A 87 2.74 3.72 0.96
CA ALA A 87 1.97 2.62 1.53
C ALA A 87 1.23 1.82 0.46
N ARG A 88 0.57 2.51 -0.48
CA ARG A 88 -0.12 1.89 -1.63
C ARG A 88 0.82 1.04 -2.48
N LYS A 89 2.01 1.56 -2.77
CA LYS A 89 3.04 0.82 -3.51
C LYS A 89 3.47 -0.44 -2.74
N HIS A 90 3.69 -0.32 -1.43
CA HIS A 90 4.08 -1.46 -0.61
C HIS A 90 3.03 -2.58 -0.60
N ILE A 91 1.75 -2.23 -0.47
CA ILE A 91 0.64 -3.19 -0.56
C ILE A 91 0.59 -3.82 -1.96
N GLN A 92 0.80 -3.04 -3.02
CA GLN A 92 0.84 -3.58 -4.38
C GLN A 92 1.97 -4.60 -4.56
N ASP A 93 3.14 -4.34 -4.01
CA ASP A 93 4.28 -5.26 -4.08
C ASP A 93 3.97 -6.57 -3.33
N GLN A 94 3.28 -6.50 -2.18
CA GLN A 94 2.81 -7.69 -1.45
C GLN A 94 1.77 -8.49 -2.24
N ILE A 95 0.80 -7.83 -2.88
CA ILE A 95 -0.18 -8.48 -3.77
C ILE A 95 0.53 -9.21 -4.92
N ASN A 96 1.54 -8.57 -5.53
CA ASN A 96 2.29 -9.17 -6.63
C ASN A 96 3.05 -10.42 -6.19
N GLN A 97 3.66 -10.40 -4.99
CA GLN A 97 4.33 -11.57 -4.42
C GLN A 97 3.35 -12.71 -4.12
N LEU A 98 2.16 -12.41 -3.59
CA LEU A 98 1.11 -13.40 -3.34
C LEU A 98 0.60 -14.03 -4.64
N LYS A 99 0.37 -13.22 -5.68
CA LYS A 99 -0.05 -13.70 -7.02
C LYS A 99 1.03 -14.55 -7.68
N ALA A 100 2.31 -14.17 -7.56
CA ALA A 100 3.43 -14.97 -8.04
C ALA A 100 3.50 -16.32 -7.32
N ALA A 101 3.41 -16.32 -5.99
CA ALA A 101 3.41 -17.55 -5.21
C ALA A 101 2.23 -18.47 -5.56
N GLN A 102 1.02 -17.92 -5.74
CA GLN A 102 -0.14 -18.70 -6.19
C GLN A 102 0.11 -19.39 -7.53
N LYS A 103 0.68 -18.67 -8.50
CA LYS A 103 1.00 -19.20 -9.82
C LYS A 103 2.05 -20.30 -9.77
N ASP A 104 3.09 -20.13 -8.95
CA ASP A 104 4.14 -21.12 -8.77
C ASP A 104 3.57 -22.41 -8.15
N TYR A 105 2.67 -22.28 -7.16
CA TYR A 105 1.96 -23.42 -6.58
C TYR A 105 1.07 -24.15 -7.59
N GLN A 106 0.27 -23.43 -8.37
CA GLN A 106 -0.57 -24.03 -9.41
C GLN A 106 0.27 -24.79 -10.45
N SER A 107 1.39 -24.19 -10.87
CA SER A 107 2.29 -24.81 -11.84
C SER A 107 2.99 -26.06 -11.28
N ALA A 108 3.31 -26.07 -9.98
CA ALA A 108 3.87 -27.23 -9.31
C ALA A 108 2.86 -28.37 -9.16
N ASP A 109 1.58 -28.05 -8.90
CA ASP A 109 0.49 -29.03 -8.79
C ASP A 109 0.14 -29.66 -10.15
N ASP A 110 0.10 -28.84 -11.21
CA ASP A 110 -0.07 -29.30 -12.59
C ASP A 110 1.08 -30.22 -13.04
N ALA A 111 2.33 -29.91 -12.64
CA ALA A 111 3.50 -30.74 -12.94
C ALA A 111 3.56 -32.02 -12.09
N ALA A 112 2.98 -32.00 -10.88
CA ALA A 112 2.93 -33.14 -9.98
C ALA A 112 1.77 -34.10 -10.28
N THR A 113 0.74 -33.67 -11.03
CA THR A 113 -0.35 -34.52 -11.49
C THR A 113 0.18 -35.44 -12.59
N PRO A 114 0.41 -36.74 -12.33
CA PRO A 114 0.90 -37.64 -13.36
C PRO A 114 -0.22 -37.83 -14.37
N THR A 115 0.01 -37.45 -15.63
CA THR A 115 -0.82 -37.89 -16.75
C THR A 115 -0.87 -39.41 -16.71
N GLN A 116 -1.96 -39.98 -16.20
CA GLN A 116 -2.17 -41.42 -16.24
C GLN A 116 -2.25 -41.82 -17.72
N ALA A 117 -1.20 -42.49 -18.19
CA ALA A 117 -1.14 -43.16 -19.47
C ALA A 117 -1.83 -44.53 -19.38
#